data_AF-A0A7J4P5P1-F1
#
_entry.id   AF-A0A7J4P5P1-F1
#
_cell.length_a   1.000
_cell.length_b   1.000
_cell.length_c   1.000
_cell.angle_alpha   90.00
_cell.angle_beta   90.00
_cell.angle_gamma   90.00
#
_symmetry.space_group_name_H-M   'P 1'
#
loop_
_entity.id
_entity.type
_entity.pdbx_description
1 polymer ?
#
loop_
_entity_poly.entity_id
_entity_poly.type
_entity_poly.pdbx_seq_one_letter_code
_entity_poly.pdbx_strand_id
1 'polypeptide(L)'
;MVKIDINIGPIASQGASSKPKIHLSAAAILRYLIGDDERTNDMIMFGVGGKDLMTTDKELYEALGSVAKYDTFKPTKLGKLFEMVDVYPYRDLTHSPKPVLTFEKVEEIRKEALKQHGAEPASGIRDKGGKSQPKAGKS
;
A
#
# COMPACT_ATOMS: atom_id res chain seq x y z
N MET A 1 -5.96 13.70 3.56
CA MET A 1 -5.70 13.02 2.27
C MET A 1 -4.79 13.95 1.48
N VAL A 2 -3.47 13.74 1.58
CA VAL A 2 -2.49 14.62 0.94
C VAL A 2 -2.28 14.11 -0.49
N LYS A 3 -2.74 14.88 -1.48
CA LYS A 3 -2.34 14.68 -2.87
C LYS A 3 -0.94 15.27 -2.99
N ILE A 4 0.08 14.43 -3.04
CA ILE A 4 1.41 14.87 -3.43
C ILE A 4 1.39 14.87 -4.96
N ASP A 5 1.19 16.06 -5.53
CA ASP A 5 1.47 16.30 -6.94
C ASP A 5 3.00 16.28 -7.09
N ILE A 6 3.55 15.11 -7.40
CA ILE A 6 4.93 15.01 -7.84
C ILE A 6 4.96 15.70 -9.20
N ASN A 7 5.39 16.96 -9.24
CA ASN A 7 5.63 17.69 -10.47
C ASN A 7 6.90 17.12 -11.11
N ILE A 8 6.76 15.94 -11.71
CA ILE A 8 7.75 15.38 -12.61
C ILE A 8 7.62 16.22 -13.88
N GLY A 9 8.60 17.08 -14.14
CA GLY A 9 8.69 17.83 -15.40
C GLY A 9 8.54 16.88 -16.60
N PRO A 10 8.32 17.40 -17.82
CA PRO A 10 8.02 16.56 -18.97
C PRO A 10 9.15 15.55 -19.18
N ILE A 11 8.94 14.30 -18.74
CA ILE A 11 9.72 13.17 -19.22
C ILE A 11 9.36 13.14 -20.70
N ALA A 12 10.31 13.55 -21.53
CA ALA A 12 10.14 13.66 -22.96
C ALA A 12 9.80 12.29 -23.56
N SER A 13 8.51 11.91 -23.56
CA SER A 13 8.02 10.84 -24.41
C SER A 13 7.80 11.45 -25.77
N GLN A 14 8.79 11.31 -26.65
CA GLN A 14 8.55 11.47 -28.07
C GLN A 14 7.47 10.46 -28.48
N GLY A 15 6.30 10.97 -28.88
CA GLY A 15 5.33 10.27 -29.71
C GLY A 15 4.72 8.97 -29.17
N ALA A 16 3.80 9.06 -28.22
CA ALA A 16 2.68 8.12 -28.06
C ALA A 16 1.66 8.80 -27.15
N SER A 17 0.35 8.59 -27.38
CA SER A 17 -0.69 9.05 -26.46
C SER A 17 -0.39 8.52 -25.05
N SER A 18 0.22 9.32 -24.19
CA SER A 18 0.66 8.87 -22.88
C SER A 18 -0.56 8.69 -21.99
N LYS A 19 -0.87 7.44 -21.68
CA LYS A 19 -1.90 7.13 -20.69
C LYS A 19 -1.54 7.84 -19.38
N PRO A 20 -2.53 8.39 -18.65
CA PRO A 20 -2.28 8.99 -17.35
C PRO A 20 -1.60 7.97 -16.44
N LYS A 21 -0.51 8.38 -15.76
CA LYS A 21 0.25 7.50 -14.87
C LYS A 21 -0.21 7.62 -13.43
N ILE A 22 -0.26 6.50 -12.71
CA ILE A 22 -0.50 6.44 -11.27
C ILE A 22 0.81 6.07 -10.58
N HIS A 23 1.26 6.92 -9.67
CA HIS A 23 2.44 6.64 -8.85
C HIS A 23 2.11 5.70 -7.68
N LEU A 24 2.87 4.61 -7.56
CA LEU A 24 2.84 3.72 -6.41
C LEU A 24 3.90 4.15 -5.39
N SER A 25 3.45 4.45 -4.17
CA SER A 25 4.33 4.73 -3.04
C SER A 25 4.90 3.44 -2.43
N ALA A 26 5.97 3.59 -1.64
CA ALA A 26 6.58 2.51 -0.88
C ALA A 26 5.56 1.78 0.01
N ALA A 27 4.61 2.51 0.61
CA ALA A 27 3.56 1.92 1.43
C ALA A 27 2.57 1.08 0.62
N ALA A 28 2.19 1.53 -0.59
CA ALA A 28 1.33 0.77 -1.49
C ALA A 28 2.04 -0.51 -1.99
N ILE A 29 3.33 -0.39 -2.34
CA ILE A 29 4.16 -1.52 -2.75
C ILE A 29 4.32 -2.52 -1.61
N LEU A 30 4.65 -2.05 -0.40
CA LEU A 30 4.78 -2.91 0.77
C LEU A 30 3.48 -3.67 1.02
N ARG A 31 2.34 -2.97 1.08
CA ARG A 31 1.01 -3.57 1.28
C ARG A 31 0.73 -4.68 0.26
N TYR A 32 1.06 -4.46 -1.00
CA TYR A 32 0.92 -5.48 -2.03
C TYR A 32 1.82 -6.70 -1.79
N LEU A 33 3.09 -6.48 -1.47
CA LEU A 33 4.09 -7.54 -1.32
C LEU A 33 3.85 -8.46 -0.11
N ILE A 34 3.33 -7.92 1.00
CA ILE A 34 3.16 -8.64 2.27
C ILE A 34 1.70 -8.92 2.65
N GLY A 35 0.76 -8.18 2.09
CA GLY A 35 -0.66 -8.25 2.44
C GLY A 35 -1.51 -8.88 1.35
N ASP A 36 -2.79 -9.06 1.64
CA ASP A 36 -3.80 -9.54 0.69
C ASP A 36 -4.94 -8.53 0.52
N ASP A 37 -4.58 -7.23 0.55
CA ASP A 37 -5.50 -6.15 0.21
C ASP A 37 -5.98 -6.29 -1.23
N GLU A 38 -7.22 -6.75 -1.40
CA GLU A 38 -7.84 -7.09 -2.69
C GLU A 38 -7.76 -5.91 -3.66
N ARG A 39 -8.03 -4.69 -3.18
CA ARG A 39 -8.00 -3.48 -4.00
C ARG A 39 -6.60 -3.20 -4.59
N THR A 40 -5.56 -3.25 -3.76
CA THR A 40 -4.18 -3.01 -4.22
C THR A 40 -3.69 -4.16 -5.09
N ASN A 41 -4.08 -5.40 -4.75
CA ASN A 41 -3.80 -6.58 -5.58
C ASN A 41 -4.41 -6.44 -6.98
N ASP A 42 -5.70 -6.15 -7.08
CA ASP A 42 -6.41 -6.02 -8.34
C ASP A 42 -5.84 -4.90 -9.19
N MET A 43 -5.57 -3.75 -8.56
CA MET A 43 -4.95 -2.61 -9.22
C MET A 43 -3.63 -2.99 -9.90
N ILE A 44 -2.76 -3.73 -9.20
CA ILE A 44 -1.44 -4.10 -9.74
C ILE A 44 -1.55 -5.28 -10.69
N MET A 45 -2.39 -6.28 -10.42
CA MET A 45 -2.52 -7.48 -11.26
C MET A 45 -3.22 -7.21 -12.58
N PHE A 46 -4.29 -6.42 -12.56
CA PHE A 46 -5.15 -6.17 -13.73
C PHE A 46 -4.97 -4.78 -14.33
N GLY A 47 -4.22 -3.91 -13.65
CA GLY A 47 -4.05 -2.52 -14.05
C GLY A 47 -5.25 -1.65 -13.67
N VAL A 48 -5.16 -0.35 -13.99
CA VAL A 48 -6.26 0.60 -13.81
C VAL A 48 -6.70 1.07 -15.17
N GLY A 49 -7.97 0.86 -15.53
CA GLY A 49 -8.51 1.12 -16.86
C GLY A 49 -7.96 2.38 -17.54
N GLY A 50 -7.14 2.18 -18.58
CA GLY A 50 -6.55 3.25 -19.39
C GLY A 50 -5.40 4.04 -18.73
N LYS A 51 -4.88 3.60 -17.58
CA LYS A 51 -3.79 4.24 -16.84
C LYS A 51 -2.63 3.27 -16.65
N ASP A 52 -1.42 3.79 -16.76
CA ASP A 52 -0.21 3.02 -16.48
C ASP A 52 0.21 3.22 -15.02
N LEU A 53 0.81 2.20 -14.41
CA LEU A 53 1.38 2.31 -13.08
C LEU A 53 2.86 2.69 -13.20
N MET A 54 3.32 3.56 -12.33
CA MET A 54 4.74 3.89 -12.23
C MET A 54 5.20 3.95 -10.77
N THR A 55 6.50 3.82 -10.56
CA THR A 55 7.16 4.07 -9.29
C THR A 55 8.60 4.49 -9.51
N THR A 56 9.38 4.63 -8.44
CA THR A 56 10.83 4.80 -8.53
C THR A 56 11.58 3.67 -7.86
N ASP A 57 12.84 3.48 -8.24
CA ASP A 57 13.74 2.55 -7.58
C ASP A 57 14.00 2.91 -6.10
N LYS A 58 13.75 4.16 -5.67
CA LYS A 58 13.70 4.58 -4.26
C LYS A 58 12.49 3.97 -3.55
N GLU A 59 11.28 4.12 -4.09
CA GLU A 59 10.07 3.60 -3.44
C GLU A 59 10.12 2.06 -3.32
N LEU A 60 10.68 1.37 -4.33
CA LEU A 60 10.96 -0.07 -4.26
C LEU A 60 11.96 -0.41 -3.16
N TYR A 61 13.08 0.32 -3.10
CA TYR A 61 14.10 0.15 -2.06
C TYR A 61 13.51 0.31 -0.66
N GLU A 62 12.73 1.37 -0.46
CA GLU A 62 12.10 1.67 0.83
C GLU A 62 11.05 0.61 1.20
N ALA A 63 10.23 0.15 0.25
CA ALA A 63 9.26 -0.91 0.47
C ALA A 63 9.93 -2.24 0.85
N LEU A 64 10.92 -2.67 0.06
CA LEU A 64 11.65 -3.92 0.32
C LEU A 64 12.42 -3.88 1.64
N GLY A 65 13.05 -2.74 1.96
CA GLY A 65 13.73 -2.53 3.25
C GLY A 65 12.78 -2.43 4.44
N SER A 66 11.47 -2.27 4.19
CA SER A 66 10.43 -2.23 5.23
C SER A 66 9.76 -3.58 5.46
N VAL A 67 10.15 -4.65 4.75
CA VAL A 67 9.66 -6.02 4.98
C VAL A 67 10.26 -6.57 6.26
N ALA A 68 9.40 -6.96 7.20
CA ALA A 68 9.81 -7.58 8.46
C ALA A 68 9.94 -9.10 8.31
N LYS A 69 10.73 -9.73 9.20
CA LYS A 69 10.95 -11.19 9.21
C LYS A 69 9.68 -12.02 9.36
N TYR A 70 8.65 -11.46 9.99
CA TYR A 70 7.36 -12.11 10.23
C TYR A 70 6.32 -11.81 9.14
N ASP A 71 6.66 -10.97 8.15
CA ASP A 71 5.76 -10.67 7.05
C ASP A 71 5.73 -11.84 6.06
N THR A 72 4.55 -12.11 5.48
CA THR A 72 4.42 -13.12 4.42
C THR A 72 4.81 -12.51 3.08
N PHE A 73 6.12 -12.35 2.85
CA PHE A 73 6.64 -11.84 1.58
C PHE A 73 6.41 -12.86 0.45
N LYS A 74 5.78 -12.41 -0.65
CA LYS A 74 5.47 -13.25 -1.82
C LYS A 74 6.33 -12.84 -3.03
N PRO A 75 7.43 -13.55 -3.36
CA PRO A 75 8.30 -13.20 -4.50
C PRO A 75 7.58 -13.14 -5.85
N THR A 76 6.54 -13.96 -6.03
CA THR A 76 5.69 -13.94 -7.24
C THR A 76 4.98 -12.60 -7.42
N LYS A 77 4.58 -11.94 -6.33
CA LYS A 77 4.03 -10.58 -6.38
C LYS A 77 5.08 -9.57 -6.82
N LEU A 78 6.31 -9.69 -6.35
CA LEU A 78 7.40 -8.82 -6.82
C LEU A 78 7.63 -8.95 -8.33
N GLY A 79 7.61 -10.18 -8.87
CA GLY A 79 7.67 -10.41 -10.32
C GLY A 79 6.53 -9.69 -11.06
N LYS A 80 5.29 -9.85 -10.57
CA LYS A 80 4.12 -9.19 -11.17
C LYS A 80 4.18 -7.66 -11.08
N LEU A 81 4.73 -7.12 -10.00
CA LEU A 81 4.97 -5.68 -9.85
C LEU A 81 5.85 -5.17 -10.99
N PHE A 82 6.95 -5.85 -11.30
CA PHE A 82 7.85 -5.45 -12.39
C PHE A 82 7.24 -5.60 -13.78
N GLU A 83 6.31 -6.53 -13.98
CA GLU A 83 5.57 -6.64 -15.25
C GLU A 83 4.61 -5.47 -15.49
N MET A 84 4.04 -4.92 -14.41
CA MET A 84 2.88 -4.02 -14.50
C MET A 84 3.20 -2.56 -14.18
N VAL A 85 4.38 -2.30 -13.60
CA VAL A 85 4.76 -0.97 -13.08
C VAL A 85 6.06 -0.51 -13.73
N ASP A 86 6.02 0.66 -14.36
CA ASP A 86 7.22 1.33 -14.85
C ASP A 86 8.09 1.81 -13.68
N VAL A 87 9.32 1.34 -13.59
CA VAL A 87 10.26 1.74 -12.54
C VAL A 87 11.24 2.77 -13.08
N TYR A 88 11.16 3.99 -12.56
CA TYR A 88 12.06 5.07 -12.94
C TYR A 88 13.23 5.22 -11.96
N PRO A 89 14.44 5.57 -12.44
CA PRO A 89 15.54 5.90 -11.54
C PRO A 89 15.26 7.20 -10.77
N TYR A 90 15.22 7.15 -9.44
CA TYR A 90 14.98 8.30 -8.57
C TYR A 90 15.99 9.43 -8.81
N ARG A 91 17.26 9.06 -9.04
CA ARG A 91 18.34 10.02 -9.29
C ARG A 91 18.13 10.82 -10.57
N ASP A 92 17.55 10.21 -11.60
CA ASP A 92 17.31 10.89 -12.87
C ASP A 92 16.17 11.90 -12.74
N LEU A 93 15.19 11.61 -11.88
CA LEU A 93 14.04 12.48 -11.63
C LEU A 93 14.33 13.61 -10.65
N THR A 94 15.20 13.38 -9.66
CA THR A 94 15.41 14.32 -8.54
C THR A 94 16.81 14.95 -8.51
N HIS A 95 17.70 14.50 -9.40
CA HIS A 95 19.12 14.86 -9.42
C HIS A 95 19.84 14.65 -8.08
N SER A 96 19.28 13.80 -7.21
CA SER A 96 19.76 13.54 -5.85
C SER A 96 19.98 12.04 -5.63
N PRO A 97 20.94 11.66 -4.75
CA PRO A 97 21.08 10.26 -4.37
C PRO A 97 19.86 9.79 -3.57
N LYS A 98 19.62 8.47 -3.55
CA LYS A 98 18.60 7.89 -2.68
C LYS A 98 18.98 8.16 -1.21
N PRO A 99 18.04 8.64 -0.38
CA PRO A 99 18.30 8.80 1.04
C PRO A 99 18.54 7.43 1.70
N VAL A 100 19.30 7.43 2.80
CA VAL A 100 19.45 6.23 3.63
C VAL A 100 18.10 5.90 4.26
N LEU A 101 17.68 4.64 4.18
CA LEU A 101 16.47 4.17 4.84
C LEU A 101 16.68 4.14 6.35
N THR A 102 16.05 5.08 7.05
CA THR A 102 16.09 5.16 8.52
C THR A 102 14.99 4.31 9.16
N PHE A 103 15.15 4.00 10.45
CA PHE A 103 14.14 3.27 11.22
C PHE A 103 12.81 4.03 11.25
N GLU A 104 12.83 5.34 11.44
CA GLU A 104 11.63 6.19 11.45
C GLU A 104 10.89 6.12 10.13
N LYS A 105 11.64 6.09 9.01
CA LYS A 105 11.05 5.97 7.68
C LYS A 105 10.41 4.60 7.46
N VAL A 106 11.05 3.52 7.93
CA VAL A 106 10.47 2.18 7.90
C VAL A 106 9.15 2.16 8.69
N GLU A 107 9.13 2.69 9.91
CA GLU A 107 7.92 2.74 10.72
C GLU A 107 6.79 3.57 10.09
N GLU A 108 7.13 4.69 9.45
CA GLU A 108 6.17 5.51 8.70
C GLU A 108 5.52 4.70 7.55
N ILE A 109 6.35 4.02 6.74
CA ILE A 109 5.90 3.21 5.62
C ILE A 109 5.03 2.06 6.10
N ARG A 110 5.45 1.34 7.15
CA ARG A 110 4.69 0.21 7.72
C ARG A 110 3.35 0.67 8.28
N LYS A 111 3.33 1.77 9.03
CA LYS A 111 2.10 2.33 9.60
C LYS A 111 1.08 2.67 8.51
N GLU A 112 1.53 3.25 7.40
CA GLU A 112 0.64 3.57 6.28
C GLU A 112 0.23 2.33 5.49
N ALA A 113 1.14 1.38 5.24
CA ALA A 113 0.87 0.15 4.50
C ALA A 113 -0.15 -0.75 5.23
N LEU A 114 -0.07 -0.82 6.55
CA LEU A 114 -0.89 -1.68 7.39
C LEU A 114 -2.15 -0.99 7.93
N LYS A 115 -2.39 0.27 7.52
CA LYS A 115 -3.60 0.98 7.91
C LYS A 115 -4.81 0.27 7.32
N GLN A 116 -5.64 -0.28 8.21
CA GLN A 116 -6.92 -0.87 7.85
C GLN A 116 -7.79 0.21 7.18
N HIS A 117 -8.18 0.01 5.93
CA HIS A 117 -9.24 0.80 5.32
C HIS A 117 -10.57 0.32 5.90
N GLY A 118 -10.94 0.85 7.06
CA GLY A 118 -12.30 0.84 7.63
C GLY A 118 -13.08 -0.47 7.54
N ALA A 119 -12.78 -1.43 8.42
CA ALA A 119 -13.87 -2.03 9.18
C ALA A 119 -14.12 -1.06 10.34
N GLU A 120 -15.35 -0.57 10.52
CA GLU A 120 -15.72 0.10 11.76
C GLU A 120 -15.30 -0.79 12.94
N PRO A 121 -14.80 -0.23 14.06
CA PRO A 121 -14.65 -1.02 15.26
C PRO A 121 -16.02 -1.59 15.59
N ALA A 122 -16.16 -2.92 15.57
CA ALA A 122 -17.37 -3.60 15.99
C ALA A 122 -17.77 -3.02 17.34
N SER A 123 -18.80 -2.16 17.33
CA SER A 123 -19.33 -1.54 18.53
C SER A 123 -19.83 -2.66 19.42
N GLY A 124 -19.14 -2.88 20.53
CA GLY A 124 -19.65 -3.54 21.72
C GLY A 124 -20.33 -4.90 21.49
N ILE A 125 -19.56 -5.97 21.67
CA ILE A 125 -20.10 -7.16 22.31
C ILE A 125 -20.63 -6.70 23.69
N ARG A 126 -21.93 -6.39 23.76
CA ARG A 126 -22.64 -6.34 25.04
C ARG A 126 -22.76 -7.79 25.49
N ASP A 127 -21.83 -8.18 26.34
CA ASP A 127 -22.01 -9.27 27.29
C ASP A 127 -23.36 -9.05 28.01
N LYS A 128 -24.38 -9.82 27.61
CA LYS A 128 -25.54 -10.07 28.45
C LYS A 128 -25.43 -11.49 28.98
N GLY A 129 -24.41 -11.72 29.80
CA GLY A 129 -24.40 -12.78 30.80
C GLY A 129 -25.68 -12.71 31.64
N GLY A 130 -26.44 -13.80 31.62
CA GLY A 130 -27.71 -13.91 32.29
C GLY A 130 -27.61 -13.87 33.81
N LYS A 131 -28.68 -13.37 34.43
CA LYS A 131 -29.11 -13.84 35.75
C LYS A 131 -30.60 -14.17 35.68
N SER A 132 -30.85 -15.47 35.54
CA SER A 132 -32.10 -16.16 35.87
C SER A 132 -32.31 -16.19 37.38
N GLN A 133 -33.50 -15.80 37.87
CA GLN A 133 -34.24 -16.34 39.04
C GLN A 133 -35.42 -15.42 39.42
N PRO A 134 -36.43 -15.88 40.20
CA PRO A 134 -37.38 -16.97 39.91
C PRO A 134 -38.84 -16.46 39.92
N LYS A 135 -39.76 -17.28 39.41
CA LYS A 135 -41.22 -17.05 39.50
C LYS A 135 -41.68 -17.07 40.96
N ALA A 136 -42.24 -15.96 41.43
CA ALA A 136 -43.09 -15.95 42.63
C ALA A 136 -44.52 -16.34 42.21
N GLY A 137 -44.94 -17.53 42.64
CA GLY A 137 -46.34 -17.90 42.74
C GLY A 137 -46.69 -18.14 44.22
N LYS A 138 -47.99 -18.14 44.50
CA LYS A 138 -48.73 -18.19 45.78
C LYS A 138 -49.14 -16.79 46.28
N SER A 139 -50.38 -16.54 46.67
CA SER A 139 -51.54 -17.41 46.90
C SER A 139 -52.82 -16.59 46.81
#